data_AF-A0A2G5CRY0-F1
#
_entry.id   AF-A0A2G5CRY0-F1
#
_cell.length_a   1.000
_cell.length_b   1.000
_cell.length_c   1.000
_cell.angle_alpha   90.00
_cell.angle_beta   90.00
_cell.angle_gamma   90.00
#
_symmetry.space_group_name_H-M   'P 1'
#
loop_
_entity.id
_entity.type
_entity.pdbx_description
1 polymer ?
#
loop_
_entity_poly.entity_id
_entity_poly.type
_entity_poly.pdbx_seq_one_letter_code
_entity_poly.pdbx_strand_id
1 'polypeptide(L)'
;MSDERGKESVKASSSSSVPLSRYESQKRRDWNTFGQYLQNQRPPVQVPQCNHNHILDFLRYLDQFGKTKVHVQGCAFFGMPEPPAPCTCPLKQAWGSLDALIGRLRAAYEENGGSQETNPFGSGGIRVYLREVKECQAKARGIPYKKKKKKRNTVKIQDELQSS
;
A
#
# COMPACT_ATOMS: atom_id res chain seq x y z
N MET A 1 13.16 28.90 66.61
CA MET A 1 14.02 27.76 66.28
C MET A 1 13.17 26.86 65.40
N SER A 2 13.02 27.15 64.10
CA SER A 2 14.00 26.87 63.03
C SER A 2 14.24 25.35 62.97
N ASP A 3 13.89 24.62 61.90
CA ASP A 3 14.21 24.90 60.50
C ASP A 3 13.22 24.23 59.52
N GLU A 4 12.95 24.96 58.44
CA GLU A 4 12.41 24.46 57.18
C GLU A 4 13.38 23.48 56.48
N ARG A 5 12.83 22.47 55.80
CA ARG A 5 13.45 21.98 54.56
C ARG A 5 12.40 21.42 53.61
N GLY A 6 11.89 22.29 52.74
CA GLY A 6 11.22 21.92 51.51
C GLY A 6 12.15 21.08 50.63
N LYS A 7 11.59 20.03 50.03
CA LYS A 7 12.25 19.19 49.04
C LYS A 7 11.43 19.25 47.75
N GLU A 8 11.60 20.34 47.01
CA GLU A 8 11.30 20.36 45.58
C GLU A 8 12.33 19.48 44.87
N SER A 9 11.85 18.54 44.04
CA SER A 9 12.70 17.81 43.11
C SER A 9 11.92 17.59 41.81
N VAL A 10 12.10 18.54 40.90
CA VAL A 10 12.16 18.41 39.44
C VAL A 10 11.40 17.24 38.80
N LYS A 11 10.20 17.53 38.27
CA LYS A 11 9.53 16.69 37.28
C LYS A 11 10.31 16.81 35.96
N ALA A 12 11.26 15.91 35.75
CA ALA A 12 11.91 15.74 34.46
C ALA A 12 10.86 15.38 33.41
N SER A 13 10.64 16.30 32.47
CA SER A 13 9.90 16.05 31.23
C SER A 13 10.73 15.13 30.33
N SER A 14 10.79 13.85 30.68
CA SER A 14 11.19 12.83 29.74
C SER A 14 10.11 12.77 28.67
N SER A 15 10.38 13.36 27.51
CA SER A 15 9.66 13.07 26.27
C SER A 15 9.92 11.60 25.94
N SER A 16 9.23 10.70 26.63
CA SER A 16 9.10 9.31 26.28
C SER A 16 8.41 9.30 24.92
N SER A 17 9.20 9.24 23.85
CA SER A 17 8.69 9.01 22.51
C SER A 17 7.99 7.66 22.55
N VAL A 18 6.66 7.69 22.67
CA VAL A 18 5.82 6.50 22.63
C VAL A 18 6.21 5.75 21.36
N PRO A 19 6.55 4.45 21.44
CA PRO A 19 6.89 3.69 20.26
C PRO A 19 5.74 3.79 19.26
N LEU A 20 6.07 4.24 18.05
CA LEU A 20 5.08 4.44 17.00
C LEU A 20 4.33 3.13 16.75
N SER A 21 3.04 3.24 16.43
CA SER A 21 2.26 2.11 15.94
C SER A 21 3.02 1.39 14.83
N ARG A 22 2.84 0.06 14.73
CA ARG A 22 3.41 -0.77 13.66
C ARG A 22 3.14 -0.17 12.28
N TYR A 23 1.93 0.38 12.08
CA TYR A 23 1.55 1.03 10.84
C TYR A 23 2.39 2.29 10.56
N GLU A 24 2.52 3.17 11.56
CA GLU A 24 3.31 4.41 11.48
C GLU A 24 4.78 4.14 11.17
N SER A 25 5.37 3.17 11.85
CA SER A 25 6.75 2.74 11.60
C SER A 25 6.93 2.22 10.17
N GLN A 26 5.96 1.45 9.65
CA GLN A 26 6.01 0.95 8.28
C GLN A 26 5.89 2.09 7.26
N LYS A 27 4.90 2.98 7.45
CA LYS A 27 4.66 4.14 6.58
C LYS A 27 5.90 5.03 6.50
N ARG A 28 6.55 5.31 7.63
CA ARG A 28 7.79 6.08 7.68
C ARG A 28 8.94 5.43 6.91
N ARG A 29 9.13 4.11 7.05
CA ARG A 29 10.15 3.38 6.28
C ARG A 29 9.90 3.45 4.78
N ASP A 30 8.65 3.24 4.37
CA ASP A 30 8.26 3.29 2.97
C ASP A 30 8.46 4.69 2.39
N TRP A 31 8.08 5.73 3.15
CA TRP A 31 8.30 7.13 2.77
C TRP A 31 9.78 7.46 2.60
N ASN A 32 10.62 7.07 3.55
CA ASN A 32 12.07 7.28 3.47
C ASN A 32 12.68 6.54 2.29
N THR A 33 12.23 5.30 2.03
CA THR A 33 12.69 4.50 0.88
C THR A 33 12.33 5.19 -0.44
N PHE A 34 11.11 5.71 -0.55
CA PHE A 34 10.69 6.46 -1.72
C PHE A 34 11.49 7.77 -1.90
N GLY A 35 11.70 8.53 -0.83
CA GLY A 35 12.52 9.75 -0.87
C GLY A 35 13.97 9.48 -1.31
N GLN A 36 14.58 8.41 -0.80
CA GLN A 36 15.92 7.97 -1.23
C GLN A 36 15.92 7.55 -2.71
N TYR A 37 14.90 6.84 -3.17
CA TYR A 37 14.75 6.48 -4.58
C TYR A 37 14.71 7.72 -5.48
N LEU A 38 13.98 8.77 -5.09
CA LEU A 38 13.91 10.02 -5.84
C LEU A 38 15.24 10.78 -5.87
N GLN A 39 15.97 10.82 -4.76
CA GLN A 39 17.31 11.43 -4.70
C GLN A 39 18.34 10.71 -5.59
N ASN A 40 18.16 9.40 -5.78
CA ASN A 40 19.04 8.60 -6.63
C ASN A 40 18.71 8.71 -8.13
N GLN A 41 17.64 9.44 -8.51
CA GLN A 41 17.34 9.70 -9.92
C GLN A 41 18.39 10.63 -10.56
N ARG A 42 18.46 10.62 -11.90
CA ARG A 42 19.34 11.49 -12.67
C ARG A 42 18.52 12.27 -13.71
N PRO A 43 18.19 13.56 -13.47
CA PRO A 43 18.55 14.37 -12.30
C PRO A 43 17.78 13.96 -11.01
N PRO A 44 18.30 14.29 -9.81
CA PRO A 44 17.58 14.04 -8.56
C PRO A 44 16.24 14.76 -8.53
N VAL A 45 15.21 14.07 -8.05
CA VAL A 45 13.84 14.60 -7.98
C VAL A 45 13.49 14.91 -6.54
N GLN A 46 12.94 16.09 -6.28
CA GLN A 46 12.39 16.41 -4.95
C GLN A 46 10.94 15.92 -4.85
N VAL A 47 10.49 15.56 -3.64
CA VAL A 47 9.12 15.08 -3.41
C VAL A 47 8.04 16.01 -3.99
N PRO A 48 8.10 17.34 -3.84
CA PRO A 48 7.09 18.24 -4.41
C PRO A 48 7.07 18.26 -5.94
N GLN A 49 8.19 17.90 -6.58
CA GLN A 49 8.35 17.83 -8.04
C GLN A 49 8.04 16.42 -8.57
N CYS A 50 7.81 15.44 -7.68
CA CYS A 50 7.49 14.10 -8.11
C CYS A 50 6.11 14.09 -8.78
N ASN A 51 5.96 13.20 -9.76
CA ASN A 51 4.73 13.05 -10.51
C ASN A 51 4.43 11.55 -10.62
N HIS A 52 3.31 11.20 -11.22
CA HIS A 52 2.86 9.81 -11.29
C HIS A 52 3.85 8.88 -12.02
N ASN A 53 4.64 9.37 -12.98
CA ASN A 53 5.64 8.54 -13.67
C ASN A 53 6.76 8.10 -12.73
N HIS A 54 7.29 9.02 -11.92
CA HIS A 54 8.30 8.68 -10.89
C HIS A 54 7.80 7.61 -9.92
N ILE A 55 6.50 7.64 -9.59
CA ILE A 55 5.88 6.62 -8.74
C ILE A 55 5.78 5.28 -9.48
N LEU A 56 5.33 5.27 -10.75
CA LEU A 56 5.27 4.04 -11.53
C LEU A 56 6.65 3.39 -11.67
N ASP A 57 7.68 4.18 -11.92
CA ASP A 57 9.05 3.68 -12.03
C ASP A 57 9.58 3.19 -10.70
N PHE A 58 9.21 3.83 -9.58
CA PHE A 58 9.49 3.30 -8.25
C PHE A 58 8.82 1.93 -8.03
N LEU A 59 7.54 1.77 -8.39
CA LEU A 59 6.84 0.48 -8.25
C LEU A 59 7.49 -0.61 -9.10
N ARG A 60 7.98 -0.29 -10.30
CA ARG A 60 8.74 -1.22 -11.16
C ARG A 60 10.11 -1.53 -10.59
N TYR A 61 10.79 -0.54 -10.01
CA TYR A 61 12.07 -0.75 -9.31
C TYR A 61 11.92 -1.75 -8.16
N LEU A 62 10.81 -1.72 -7.42
CA LEU A 62 10.55 -2.67 -6.34
C LEU A 62 10.39 -4.12 -6.80
N ASP A 63 10.08 -4.38 -8.08
CA ASP A 63 10.01 -5.75 -8.60
C ASP A 63 11.37 -6.46 -8.54
N GLN A 64 12.50 -5.75 -8.51
CA GLN A 64 13.84 -6.33 -8.33
C GLN A 64 13.98 -7.07 -6.99
N PHE A 65 13.22 -6.66 -5.98
CA PHE A 65 13.16 -7.27 -4.65
C PHE A 65 11.88 -8.09 -4.45
N GLY A 66 11.19 -8.39 -5.55
CA GLY A 66 9.97 -9.19 -5.57
C GLY A 66 10.18 -10.61 -5.07
N LYS A 67 9.17 -11.16 -4.42
CA LYS A 67 9.16 -12.57 -3.96
C LYS A 67 8.08 -13.41 -4.63
N THR A 68 7.20 -12.79 -5.42
CA THR A 68 6.11 -13.48 -6.08
C THR A 68 6.53 -13.84 -7.50
N LYS A 69 6.50 -15.13 -7.85
CA LYS A 69 6.64 -15.57 -9.24
C LYS A 69 5.40 -15.14 -10.04
N VAL A 70 5.60 -14.37 -11.11
CA VAL A 70 4.52 -13.94 -12.01
C VAL A 70 4.77 -14.51 -13.40
N HIS A 71 3.98 -15.51 -13.77
CA HIS A 71 4.08 -16.16 -15.08
C HIS A 71 3.71 -15.19 -16.20
N VAL A 72 4.56 -15.08 -17.21
CA VAL A 72 4.30 -14.27 -18.41
C VAL A 72 3.43 -15.02 -19.40
N GLN A 73 2.71 -14.29 -20.26
CA GLN A 73 1.94 -14.87 -21.33
C GLN A 73 2.89 -15.60 -22.30
N GLY A 74 2.72 -16.92 -22.42
CA GLY A 74 3.64 -17.83 -23.14
C GLY A 74 4.43 -18.78 -22.22
N CYS A 75 4.40 -18.60 -20.90
CA CYS A 75 4.91 -19.59 -19.97
C CYS A 75 3.99 -20.83 -19.97
N ALA A 76 4.59 -22.04 -20.02
CA ALA A 76 3.85 -23.30 -19.92
C ALA A 76 3.00 -23.42 -18.63
N PHE A 77 3.38 -22.68 -17.59
CA PHE A 77 2.68 -22.67 -16.30
C PHE A 77 1.72 -21.46 -16.14
N PHE A 78 1.52 -20.65 -17.17
CA PHE A 78 0.59 -19.52 -17.11
C PHE A 78 -0.83 -20.01 -16.84
N GLY A 79 -1.46 -19.52 -15.76
CA GLY A 79 -2.81 -19.94 -15.39
C GLY A 79 -2.87 -21.23 -14.60
N MET A 80 -1.74 -21.77 -14.13
CA MET A 80 -1.70 -22.92 -13.24
C MET A 80 -1.44 -22.48 -11.79
N PRO A 81 -2.37 -22.75 -10.85
CA PRO A 81 -2.19 -22.38 -9.44
C PRO A 81 -1.00 -23.06 -8.76
N GLU A 82 -0.74 -24.31 -9.13
CA GLU A 82 0.32 -25.13 -8.55
C GLU A 82 1.20 -25.70 -9.69
N PRO A 83 2.24 -24.97 -10.09
CA PRO A 83 3.11 -25.39 -11.18
C PRO A 83 3.98 -26.59 -10.75
N PRO A 84 4.02 -27.68 -11.53
CA PRO A 84 4.74 -28.91 -11.16
C PRO A 84 6.27 -28.79 -11.30
N ALA A 85 6.78 -27.71 -11.88
CA ALA A 85 8.20 -27.48 -12.10
C ALA A 85 8.53 -25.96 -12.08
N PRO A 86 9.78 -25.56 -11.82
CA PRO A 86 10.18 -24.16 -11.80
C PRO A 86 10.18 -23.54 -13.21
N CYS A 87 10.14 -22.21 -13.27
CA CYS A 87 10.29 -21.45 -14.52
C CYS A 87 11.14 -20.19 -14.37
N THR A 88 11.59 -19.70 -15.53
CA THR A 88 12.40 -18.49 -15.68
C THR A 88 11.59 -17.19 -15.61
N CYS A 89 10.30 -17.26 -15.31
CA CYS A 89 9.47 -16.05 -15.16
C CYS A 89 10.01 -15.16 -14.04
N PRO A 90 9.87 -13.83 -14.16
CA PRO A 90 10.41 -12.90 -13.18
C PRO A 90 9.72 -13.02 -11.82
N LEU A 91 10.47 -12.70 -10.77
CA LEU A 91 9.89 -12.39 -9.47
C LEU A 91 9.47 -10.92 -9.46
N LYS A 92 8.31 -10.65 -8.87
CA LYS A 92 7.70 -9.32 -8.77
C LYS A 92 7.07 -9.12 -7.40
N GLN A 93 6.70 -7.88 -7.10
CA GLN A 93 5.89 -7.59 -5.91
C GLN A 93 4.49 -8.19 -6.07
N ALA A 94 3.91 -8.66 -4.97
CA ALA A 94 2.51 -9.05 -4.97
C ALA A 94 1.63 -7.80 -5.11
N TRP A 95 0.53 -7.90 -5.87
CA TRP A 95 -0.43 -6.80 -6.03
C TRP A 95 -0.84 -6.17 -4.70
N GLY A 96 -1.21 -7.00 -3.71
CA GLY A 96 -1.64 -6.51 -2.40
C GLY A 96 -0.55 -5.75 -1.63
N SER A 97 0.72 -6.08 -1.84
CA SER A 97 1.85 -5.35 -1.25
C SER A 97 2.01 -3.97 -1.87
N LEU A 98 1.87 -3.85 -3.20
CA LEU A 98 1.92 -2.58 -3.91
C LEU A 98 0.74 -1.67 -3.56
N ASP A 99 -0.48 -2.24 -3.49
CA ASP A 99 -1.69 -1.50 -3.13
C ASP A 99 -1.59 -0.92 -1.71
N ALA A 100 -1.17 -1.75 -0.75
CA ALA A 100 -0.97 -1.29 0.63
C ALA A 100 0.16 -0.26 0.76
N LEU A 101 1.24 -0.40 -0.02
CA LEU A 101 2.33 0.58 -0.09
C LEU A 101 1.83 1.93 -0.60
N ILE A 102 1.09 1.95 -1.70
CA ILE A 102 0.52 3.18 -2.25
C ILE A 102 -0.43 3.87 -1.27
N GLY A 103 -1.26 3.09 -0.55
CA GLY A 103 -2.09 3.64 0.52
C GLY A 103 -1.28 4.34 1.61
N ARG A 104 -0.17 3.73 2.06
CA ARG A 104 0.73 4.33 3.06
C ARG A 104 1.45 5.57 2.52
N LEU A 105 1.94 5.54 1.29
CA LEU A 105 2.63 6.68 0.68
C LEU A 105 1.69 7.86 0.43
N ARG A 106 0.41 7.59 0.10
CA ARG A 106 -0.62 8.63 0.00
C ARG A 106 -0.80 9.36 1.33
N ALA A 107 -0.98 8.61 2.42
CA ALA A 107 -1.10 9.17 3.77
C ALA A 107 0.18 9.91 4.21
N ALA A 108 1.35 9.35 3.91
CA ALA A 108 2.63 10.00 4.22
C ALA A 108 2.78 11.34 3.49
N TYR A 109 2.37 11.42 2.23
CA TYR A 109 2.42 12.66 1.45
C TYR A 109 1.58 13.76 2.11
N GLU A 110 0.37 13.43 2.56
CA GLU A 110 -0.53 14.36 3.24
C GLU A 110 0.06 14.86 4.57
N GLU A 111 0.66 13.96 5.35
CA GLU A 111 1.34 14.31 6.62
C GLU A 111 2.61 15.14 6.44
N ASN A 112 3.24 15.08 5.26
CA ASN A 112 4.41 15.90 4.92
C ASN A 112 4.02 17.22 4.22
N GLY A 113 2.77 17.69 4.41
CA GLY A 113 2.29 18.98 3.92
C GLY A 113 1.72 18.97 2.50
N GLY A 114 1.58 17.79 1.89
CA GLY A 114 0.91 17.63 0.61
C GLY A 114 -0.61 17.72 0.72
N SER A 115 -1.27 18.26 -0.31
CA SER A 115 -2.74 18.25 -0.36
C SER A 115 -3.27 16.95 -0.97
N GLN A 116 -4.48 16.54 -0.58
CA GLN A 116 -5.15 15.38 -1.16
C GLN A 116 -5.41 15.54 -2.67
N GLU A 117 -5.75 16.75 -3.11
CA GLU A 117 -6.06 17.07 -4.52
C GLU A 117 -4.83 16.96 -5.42
N THR A 118 -3.67 17.39 -4.93
CA THR A 118 -2.40 17.34 -5.68
C THR A 118 -1.63 16.04 -5.48
N ASN A 119 -2.21 15.06 -4.78
CA ASN A 119 -1.49 13.88 -4.35
C ASN A 119 -1.16 12.96 -5.56
N PRO A 120 0.14 12.79 -5.91
CA PRO A 120 0.53 12.04 -7.11
C PRO A 120 0.25 10.53 -6.96
N PHE A 121 0.23 10.00 -5.73
CA PHE A 121 -0.16 8.62 -5.42
C PHE A 121 -1.68 8.40 -5.57
N GLY A 122 -2.46 9.48 -5.63
CA GLY A 122 -3.91 9.50 -5.87
C GLY A 122 -4.31 9.41 -7.35
N SER A 123 -3.36 9.64 -8.26
CA SER A 123 -3.62 9.88 -9.68
C SER A 123 -4.24 8.67 -10.41
N GLY A 124 -4.95 8.96 -11.51
CA GLY A 124 -5.60 7.95 -12.35
C GLY A 124 -4.62 6.91 -12.91
N GLY A 125 -3.41 7.33 -13.29
CA GLY A 125 -2.37 6.43 -13.81
C GLY A 125 -1.98 5.34 -12.81
N ILE A 126 -1.84 5.69 -11.52
CA ILE A 126 -1.53 4.70 -10.47
C ILE A 126 -2.68 3.71 -10.29
N ARG A 127 -3.92 4.17 -10.35
CA ARG A 127 -5.11 3.30 -10.22
C ARG A 127 -5.22 2.32 -11.39
N VAL A 128 -4.93 2.76 -12.61
CA VAL A 128 -4.91 1.90 -13.81
C VAL A 128 -3.80 0.87 -13.68
N TYR A 129 -2.58 1.28 -13.33
CA TYR A 129 -1.46 0.36 -13.13
C TYR A 129 -1.76 -0.73 -12.09
N LEU A 130 -2.28 -0.37 -10.91
CA LEU A 130 -2.62 -1.35 -9.88
C LEU A 130 -3.73 -2.32 -10.34
N ARG A 131 -4.68 -1.86 -11.16
CA ARG A 131 -5.71 -2.72 -11.75
C ARG A 131 -5.09 -3.73 -12.73
N GLU A 132 -4.23 -3.27 -13.63
CA GLU A 132 -3.54 -4.12 -14.59
C GLU A 132 -2.67 -5.17 -13.89
N VAL A 133 -1.89 -4.77 -12.87
CA VAL A 133 -1.09 -5.70 -12.07
C VAL A 133 -1.97 -6.76 -11.40
N LYS A 134 -3.12 -6.35 -10.84
CA LYS A 134 -4.08 -7.28 -10.23
C LYS A 134 -4.58 -8.31 -11.23
N GLU A 135 -4.98 -7.86 -12.42
CA GLU A 135 -5.51 -8.73 -13.47
C GLU A 135 -4.45 -9.67 -14.02
N CYS A 136 -3.24 -9.17 -14.30
CA CYS A 136 -2.11 -9.97 -14.76
C CYS A 136 -1.74 -11.05 -13.75
N GLN A 137 -1.63 -10.71 -12.46
CA GLN A 137 -1.31 -11.70 -11.42
C GLN A 137 -2.44 -12.71 -11.20
N ALA A 138 -3.71 -12.29 -11.28
CA ALA A 138 -4.84 -13.20 -11.15
C ALA A 138 -4.88 -14.22 -12.30
N LYS A 139 -4.66 -13.77 -13.55
CA LYS A 139 -4.56 -14.64 -14.73
C LYS A 139 -3.36 -15.58 -14.61
N ALA A 140 -2.19 -15.08 -14.23
CA ALA A 140 -0.97 -15.88 -14.10
C ALA A 140 -1.10 -17.00 -13.06
N ARG A 141 -1.83 -16.77 -11.96
CA ARG A 141 -2.10 -17.77 -10.91
C ARG A 141 -3.26 -18.72 -11.23
N GLY A 142 -3.98 -18.51 -12.34
CA GLY A 142 -5.08 -19.40 -12.70
C GLY A 142 -6.29 -19.33 -11.77
N ILE A 143 -6.46 -18.26 -10.99
CA ILE A 143 -7.63 -18.13 -10.12
C ILE A 143 -8.83 -17.83 -11.02
N PRO A 144 -9.79 -18.77 -11.21
CA PRO A 144 -10.94 -18.49 -12.05
C PRO A 144 -11.72 -17.32 -11.44
N TYR A 145 -11.94 -16.30 -12.24
CA TYR A 145 -12.73 -15.13 -11.86
C TYR A 145 -14.22 -15.52 -11.73
N LYS A 146 -14.57 -16.25 -10.66
CA LYS A 146 -15.98 -16.40 -10.28
C LYS A 146 -16.42 -15.07 -9.69
N LYS A 147 -17.06 -14.22 -10.50
CA LYS A 147 -17.90 -13.11 -9.99
C LYS A 147 -18.89 -13.73 -9.00
N LYS A 148 -18.64 -13.59 -7.69
CA LYS A 148 -19.68 -13.78 -6.69
C LYS A 148 -20.74 -12.72 -6.96
N LYS A 149 -21.80 -13.08 -7.70
CA LYS A 149 -23.05 -12.30 -7.75
C LYS A 149 -23.49 -12.16 -6.30
N LYS A 150 -23.39 -10.94 -5.75
CA LYS A 150 -23.92 -10.60 -4.44
C LYS A 150 -25.43 -10.84 -4.53
N LYS A 151 -25.94 -11.94 -3.96
CA LYS A 151 -27.38 -12.12 -3.75
C LYS A 151 -27.81 -10.96 -2.84
N ARG A 152 -28.53 -10.01 -3.42
CA ARG A 152 -29.21 -8.95 -2.68
C ARG A 152 -30.30 -9.68 -1.88
N ASN A 153 -30.06 -9.93 -0.60
CA ASN A 153 -31.13 -10.34 0.31
C ASN A 153 -32.09 -9.16 0.39
N THR A 154 -33.15 -9.20 -0.42
CA THR A 154 -34.37 -8.43 -0.18
C THR A 154 -34.96 -8.94 1.13
N VAL A 155 -34.68 -8.20 2.20
CA VAL A 155 -35.40 -8.30 3.47
C VAL A 155 -36.87 -8.06 3.14
N LYS A 156 -37.70 -9.10 3.27
CA LYS A 156 -39.16 -8.97 3.25
C LYS A 156 -39.56 -8.22 4.52
N ILE A 157 -39.87 -6.94 4.36
CA ILE A 157 -40.75 -6.21 5.28
C ILE A 157 -42.09 -6.18 4.55
N GLN A 158 -43.06 -6.95 5.04
CA GLN A 158 -44.46 -6.63 4.80
C GLN A 158 -45.22 -6.96 6.08
N ASP A 159 -45.52 -5.85 6.74
CA ASP A 159 -46.35 -5.66 7.91
C ASP A 159 -47.82 -5.94 7.56
N GLU A 160 -48.56 -6.40 8.55
CA GLU A 160 -49.98 -6.73 8.56
C GLU A 160 -50.89 -5.54 8.17
N LEU A 161 -51.90 -5.77 7.32
CA LEU A 161 -53.21 -5.12 7.46
C LEU A 161 -54.33 -5.84 6.66
N GLN A 162 -55.34 -6.31 7.39
CA GLN A 162 -56.79 -6.39 7.05
C GLN A 162 -57.36 -7.42 6.04
N SER A 163 -57.91 -8.51 6.60
CA SER A 163 -59.26 -9.12 6.38
C SER A 163 -59.17 -10.56 6.90
N SER A 164 -59.91 -11.03 7.90
CA SER A 164 -61.31 -10.81 8.28
C SER A 164 -61.50 -10.93 9.79
#